data_AF-A0AAQ0KMT4-F1
#
_entry.id   AF-A0AAQ0KMT4-F1
#
_cell.length_a   1.000
_cell.length_b   1.000
_cell.length_c   1.000
_cell.angle_alpha   90.00
_cell.angle_beta   90.00
_cell.angle_gamma   90.00
#
_symmetry.space_group_name_H-M   'P 1'
#
loop_
_entity.id
_entity.type
_entity.pdbx_description
1 polymer ?
#
loop_
_entity_poly.entity_id
_entity_poly.type
_entity_poly.pdbx_seq_one_letter_code
_entity_poly.pdbx_strand_id
1 'polypeptide(L)'
;MRPVERGAAPKVYAKYQDAGPDLQARLGDYCSYCERQIETNLAVEHVQPKSLEPALGSTWTNFLLGCVNCNSSKGDQPVSVPDFLWPDLDNTLRAFEYRPGGLVKSNSALDPAIRAKADALITLTGLDKDPGNPSPARRPTDADKRWLRRQEAWQKAERCRAILESQDTPETRELIVEVAKGKGMFSIYWVQFSYDADMRRRFREAFVGTAPQCFDHADNIQPRPGGQV
;
A
#
# COMPACT_ATOMS: atom_id res chain seq x y z
N MET A 1 -4.80 0.83 -0.39
CA MET A 1 -3.46 0.65 0.17
C MET A 1 -3.54 -0.56 1.09
N ARG A 2 -2.58 -1.48 1.02
CA ARG A 2 -2.59 -2.73 1.77
C ARG A 2 -2.34 -2.42 3.24
N PRO A 3 -3.21 -2.85 4.17
CA PRO A 3 -2.92 -2.75 5.58
C PRO A 3 -1.80 -3.74 5.94
N VAL A 4 -0.83 -3.27 6.70
CA VAL A 4 0.37 -4.03 7.02
C VAL A 4 0.62 -4.16 8.52
N GLU A 5 1.33 -5.22 8.90
CA GLU A 5 1.74 -5.49 10.26
C GLU A 5 3.23 -5.85 10.29
N ARG A 6 4.07 -4.90 10.75
CA ARG A 6 5.52 -5.13 10.90
C ARG A 6 5.88 -5.92 12.15
N GLY A 7 4.96 -6.01 13.13
CA GLY A 7 5.20 -6.64 14.43
C GLY A 7 6.15 -5.86 15.34
N ALA A 8 6.57 -6.49 16.44
CA ALA A 8 7.54 -5.93 17.36
C ALA A 8 8.94 -5.81 16.73
N ALA A 9 9.74 -4.86 17.22
CA ALA A 9 11.11 -4.68 16.76
C ALA A 9 11.94 -5.95 17.04
N PRO A 10 12.62 -6.53 16.04
CA PRO A 10 13.51 -7.68 16.26
C PRO A 10 14.71 -7.34 17.16
N LYS A 11 15.17 -6.09 17.12
CA LYS A 11 16.31 -5.55 17.86
C LYS A 11 16.23 -4.02 17.94
N VAL A 12 17.12 -3.43 18.72
CA VAL A 12 17.34 -1.97 18.76
C VAL A 12 18.27 -1.58 17.62
N TYR A 13 17.96 -0.46 16.94
CA TYR A 13 18.74 0.04 15.82
C TYR A 13 19.51 1.29 16.22
N ALA A 14 20.82 1.32 16.02
CA ALA A 14 21.60 2.55 16.12
C ALA A 14 21.42 3.41 14.87
N LYS A 15 21.50 2.78 13.69
CA LYS A 15 21.21 3.40 12.39
C LYS A 15 19.92 2.83 11.84
N TYR A 16 18.99 3.70 11.44
CA TYR A 16 17.69 3.27 10.93
C TYR A 16 17.78 2.42 9.66
N GLN A 17 18.82 2.62 8.84
CA GLN A 17 19.02 1.84 7.61
C GLN A 17 19.20 0.34 7.91
N ASP A 18 19.73 -0.01 9.08
CA ASP A 18 19.93 -1.40 9.50
C ASP A 18 18.60 -2.12 9.76
N ALA A 19 17.47 -1.39 9.85
CA ALA A 19 16.13 -1.95 9.94
C ALA A 19 15.56 -2.40 8.58
N GLY A 20 16.20 -2.04 7.47
CA GLY A 20 15.73 -2.36 6.12
C GLY A 20 15.48 -3.85 5.88
N PRO A 21 16.49 -4.73 6.08
CA PRO A 21 16.33 -6.17 5.89
C PRO A 21 15.24 -6.77 6.78
N ASP A 22 15.16 -6.31 8.04
CA ASP A 22 14.16 -6.78 9.00
C ASP A 22 12.74 -6.33 8.61
N LEU A 23 12.57 -5.12 8.08
CA LEU A 23 11.30 -4.65 7.52
C LEU A 23 10.91 -5.41 6.26
N GLN A 24 11.84 -5.67 5.35
CA GLN A 24 11.58 -6.46 4.13
C GLN A 24 11.18 -7.90 4.46
N ALA A 25 11.81 -8.51 5.46
CA ALA A 25 11.40 -9.84 5.94
C ALA A 25 9.97 -9.85 6.51
N ARG A 26 9.51 -8.74 7.11
CA ARG A 26 8.17 -8.62 7.70
C ARG A 26 7.10 -8.20 6.70
N LEU A 27 7.43 -7.33 5.76
CA LEU A 27 6.46 -6.62 4.91
C LEU A 27 6.59 -7.00 3.42
N GLY A 28 7.66 -7.71 3.05
CA GLY A 28 8.03 -8.01 1.68
C GLY A 28 8.68 -6.81 0.98
N ASP A 29 9.10 -7.01 -0.26
CA ASP A 29 9.74 -5.99 -1.08
C ASP A 29 8.73 -5.04 -1.73
N TYR A 30 7.77 -4.56 -0.93
CA TYR A 30 6.68 -3.70 -1.38
C TYR A 30 6.76 -2.34 -0.70
N CYS A 31 6.59 -1.28 -1.49
CA CYS A 31 6.37 0.05 -0.93
C CYS A 31 5.05 0.07 -0.15
N SER A 32 5.08 0.43 1.13
CA SER A 32 3.91 0.48 2.01
C SER A 32 2.82 1.45 1.52
N TYR A 33 3.16 2.43 0.67
CA TYR A 33 2.20 3.40 0.14
C TYR A 33 1.66 3.00 -1.25
N CYS A 34 2.54 2.93 -2.25
CA CYS A 34 2.11 2.66 -3.63
C CYS A 34 2.01 1.18 -3.97
N GLU A 35 2.39 0.28 -3.04
CA GLU A 35 2.31 -1.18 -3.15
C GLU A 35 3.11 -1.82 -4.29
N ARG A 36 3.83 -1.03 -5.08
CA ARG A 36 4.76 -1.57 -6.08
C ARG A 36 5.74 -2.52 -5.40
N GLN A 37 5.97 -3.64 -6.05
CA GLN A 37 7.16 -4.45 -5.80
C GLN A 37 8.40 -3.65 -6.25
N ILE A 38 9.42 -3.59 -5.40
CA ILE A 38 10.65 -2.82 -5.59
C ILE A 38 11.84 -3.69 -5.20
N GLU A 39 12.45 -4.35 -6.20
CA GLU A 39 13.62 -5.22 -6.00
C GLU A 39 14.86 -4.45 -5.51
N THR A 40 15.03 -3.22 -5.97
CA THR A 40 16.22 -2.40 -5.68
C THR A 40 15.83 -1.02 -5.20
N ASN A 41 16.60 -0.49 -4.25
CA ASN A 41 16.40 0.85 -3.68
C ASN A 41 15.06 1.03 -2.95
N LEU A 42 14.48 -0.05 -2.42
CA LEU A 42 13.45 0.05 -1.39
C LEU A 42 14.12 0.50 -0.09
N ALA A 43 13.62 1.59 0.51
CA ALA A 43 14.27 2.21 1.65
C ALA A 43 13.38 2.21 2.90
N VAL A 44 14.01 2.27 4.06
CA VAL A 44 13.33 2.60 5.32
C VAL A 44 12.83 4.03 5.23
N GLU A 45 11.52 4.19 5.36
CA GLU A 45 10.85 5.49 5.42
C GLU A 45 10.40 5.76 6.86
N HIS A 46 10.63 6.99 7.31
CA HIS A 46 10.12 7.47 8.60
C HIS A 46 8.71 8.03 8.44
N VAL A 47 7.74 7.54 9.21
CA VAL A 47 6.37 8.09 9.24
C VAL A 47 6.42 9.58 9.60
N GLN A 48 7.02 9.91 10.75
CA GLN A 48 7.39 11.28 11.11
C GLN A 48 8.86 11.53 10.78
N PRO A 49 9.19 12.57 10.00
CA PRO A 49 10.53 12.75 9.46
C PRO A 49 11.55 13.00 10.56
N LYS A 50 12.69 12.30 10.51
CA LYS A 50 13.78 12.40 11.49
C LYS A 50 14.39 13.81 11.62
N SER A 51 14.23 14.66 10.61
CA SER A 51 14.70 16.06 10.64
C SER A 51 13.85 16.93 11.58
N LEU A 52 12.58 16.59 11.77
CA LEU A 52 11.65 17.28 12.66
C LEU A 52 11.47 16.53 13.98
N GLU A 53 11.55 15.19 13.95
CA GLU A 53 11.41 14.31 15.12
C GLU A 53 12.68 13.44 15.34
N PRO A 54 13.82 14.01 15.75
CA PRO A 54 15.08 13.27 15.87
C PRO A 54 15.00 12.08 16.86
N ALA A 55 14.20 12.20 17.91
CA ALA A 55 13.99 11.14 18.91
C ALA A 55 13.39 9.86 18.29
N LEU A 56 12.66 9.99 17.18
CA LEU A 56 12.04 8.87 16.47
C LEU A 56 12.90 8.36 15.31
N GLY A 57 14.09 8.95 15.10
CA GLY A 57 14.96 8.67 13.97
C GLY A 57 15.42 7.21 13.89
N SER A 58 15.54 6.53 15.03
CA SER A 58 15.90 5.11 15.12
C SER A 58 14.78 4.21 15.68
N THR A 59 13.54 4.72 15.71
CA THR A 59 12.41 4.03 16.37
C THR A 59 11.63 3.15 15.39
N TRP A 60 11.58 1.84 15.66
CA TRP A 60 10.91 0.84 14.80
C TRP A 60 9.44 1.15 14.51
N THR A 61 8.69 1.65 15.49
CA THR A 61 7.28 2.01 15.29
C THR A 61 7.09 3.22 14.37
N ASN A 62 8.16 3.97 14.07
CA ASN A 62 8.17 5.08 13.12
C ASN A 62 8.62 4.64 11.72
N PHE A 63 8.85 3.34 11.46
CA PHE A 63 9.36 2.86 10.17
C PHE A 63 8.32 2.15 9.31
N LEU A 64 8.40 2.42 8.01
CA LEU A 64 7.75 1.71 6.90
C LEU A 64 8.75 1.47 5.76
N LEU A 65 8.31 0.77 4.71
CA LEU A 65 9.09 0.64 3.48
C LEU A 65 8.56 1.63 2.42
N GLY A 66 9.45 2.41 1.85
CA GLY A 66 9.11 3.47 0.93
C GLY A 66 9.95 3.42 -0.33
N CYS A 67 9.30 3.54 -1.50
CA CYS A 67 10.02 3.72 -2.76
C CYS A 67 10.41 5.19 -2.95
N VAL A 68 11.46 5.43 -3.73
CA VAL A 68 12.01 6.77 -4.01
C VAL A 68 10.93 7.80 -4.37
N ASN A 69 9.94 7.46 -5.21
CA ASN A 69 8.91 8.41 -5.62
C ASN A 69 7.92 8.77 -4.49
N CYS A 70 7.59 7.82 -3.60
CA CYS A 70 6.70 8.10 -2.47
C CYS A 70 7.44 8.93 -1.42
N ASN A 71 8.68 8.53 -1.09
CA ASN A 71 9.52 9.24 -0.12
C ASN A 71 9.83 10.66 -0.61
N SER A 72 10.16 10.83 -1.89
CA SER A 72 10.38 12.14 -2.48
C SER A 72 9.11 13.01 -2.51
N SER A 73 7.93 12.42 -2.68
CA SER A 73 6.67 13.19 -2.63
C SER A 73 6.33 13.64 -1.21
N LYS A 74 6.56 12.78 -0.21
CA LYS A 74 6.35 13.07 1.20
C LYS A 74 7.37 14.08 1.73
N GLY A 75 8.64 13.90 1.39
CA GLY A 75 9.74 14.75 1.84
C GLY A 75 9.87 14.77 3.36
N ASP A 76 10.25 15.93 3.88
CA ASP A 76 10.37 16.24 5.31
C ASP A 76 9.18 17.06 5.83
N GLN A 77 8.03 16.99 5.15
CA GLN A 77 6.82 17.69 5.60
C GLN A 77 6.45 17.27 7.03
N PRO A 78 6.02 18.22 7.89
CA PRO A 78 5.50 17.90 9.22
C PRO A 78 4.35 16.90 9.14
N VAL A 79 4.44 15.84 9.94
CA VAL A 79 3.41 14.80 10.02
C VAL A 79 2.97 14.68 11.47
N SER A 80 1.69 14.90 11.71
CA SER A 80 0.99 14.55 12.94
C SER A 80 0.23 13.25 12.66
N VAL A 81 0.66 12.13 13.28
CA VAL A 81 0.13 10.79 12.97
C VAL A 81 -1.40 10.70 12.96
N PRO A 82 -2.15 11.28 13.93
CA PRO A 82 -3.61 11.22 13.96
C PRO A 82 -4.32 11.93 12.80
N ASP A 83 -3.63 12.77 12.03
CA ASP A 83 -4.21 13.54 10.92
C ASP A 83 -4.16 12.79 9.58
N PHE A 84 -3.64 11.57 9.57
CA PHE A 84 -3.54 10.69 8.40
C PHE A 84 -4.06 9.28 8.72
N LEU A 85 -4.27 8.47 7.68
CA LEU A 85 -4.60 7.04 7.81
C LEU A 85 -3.42 6.20 7.36
N TRP A 86 -2.70 5.55 8.27
CA TRP A 86 -1.45 4.85 7.96
C TRP A 86 -1.68 3.36 7.70
N PRO A 87 -1.00 2.76 6.71
CA PRO A 87 -1.21 1.34 6.38
C PRO A 87 -0.90 0.39 7.53
N ASP A 88 -0.03 0.80 8.46
CA ASP A 88 0.37 0.03 9.63
C ASP A 88 -0.38 0.37 10.92
N LEU A 89 -1.35 1.28 10.86
CA LEU A 89 -2.20 1.65 12.00
C LEU A 89 -3.70 1.45 11.67
N ASP A 90 -4.06 1.55 10.40
CA ASP A 90 -5.44 1.58 9.92
C ASP A 90 -5.68 0.56 8.81
N ASN A 91 -6.93 0.15 8.61
CA ASN A 91 -7.31 -0.63 7.44
C ASN A 91 -7.48 0.25 6.19
N THR A 92 -6.35 0.70 5.65
CA THR A 92 -6.31 1.60 4.48
C THR A 92 -6.87 1.02 3.18
N LEU A 93 -7.24 -0.28 3.12
CA LEU A 93 -8.04 -0.81 2.01
C LEU A 93 -9.47 -0.24 2.02
N ARG A 94 -10.02 0.08 3.20
CA ARG A 94 -11.32 0.74 3.34
C ARG A 94 -11.27 2.23 2.98
N ALA A 95 -10.09 2.84 3.10
CA ALA A 95 -9.91 4.27 2.89
C ALA A 95 -9.76 4.68 1.41
N PHE A 96 -9.32 3.78 0.55
CA PHE A 96 -8.91 4.12 -0.81
C PHE A 96 -9.65 3.31 -1.86
N GLU A 97 -10.18 4.02 -2.86
CA GLU A 97 -10.74 3.43 -4.06
C GLU A 97 -9.68 3.35 -5.16
N TYR A 98 -9.50 2.17 -5.73
CA TYR A 98 -8.71 1.94 -6.93
C TYR A 98 -9.66 1.77 -8.11
N ARG A 99 -9.50 2.61 -9.13
CA ARG A 99 -10.41 2.71 -10.27
C ARG A 99 -9.72 2.30 -11.58
N PRO A 100 -10.48 2.04 -12.66
CA PRO A 100 -9.93 1.79 -13.99
C PRO A 100 -8.83 2.78 -14.37
N GLY A 101 -7.77 2.27 -15.00
CA GLY A 101 -6.58 3.05 -15.29
C GLY A 101 -5.59 3.17 -14.12
N GLY A 102 -5.85 2.51 -12.99
CA GLY A 102 -4.96 2.56 -11.83
C GLY A 102 -5.02 3.89 -11.07
N LEU A 103 -6.15 4.59 -11.16
CA LEU A 103 -6.40 5.84 -10.45
C LEU A 103 -6.72 5.55 -8.98
N VAL A 104 -6.25 6.42 -8.08
CA VAL A 104 -6.45 6.28 -6.63
C VAL A 104 -7.19 7.50 -6.12
N LYS A 105 -8.26 7.27 -5.35
CA LYS A 105 -9.02 8.32 -4.66
C LYS A 105 -9.36 7.88 -3.24
N SER A 106 -9.70 8.83 -2.38
CA SER A 106 -10.34 8.48 -1.11
C SER A 106 -11.70 7.84 -1.35
N ASN A 107 -12.08 6.93 -0.46
CA ASN A 107 -13.39 6.27 -0.51
C ASN A 107 -14.48 7.28 -0.16
N SER A 108 -15.37 7.49 -1.13
CA SER A 108 -16.46 8.46 -1.06
C SER A 108 -17.53 8.14 -0.01
N ALA A 109 -17.60 6.89 0.44
CA ALA A 109 -18.52 6.43 1.47
C ALA A 109 -18.01 6.65 2.91
N LEU A 110 -16.77 7.15 3.09
CA LEU A 110 -16.24 7.45 4.42
C LEU A 110 -16.90 8.69 5.03
N ASP A 111 -16.94 8.74 6.36
CA ASP A 111 -17.22 9.97 7.09
C ASP A 111 -16.31 11.11 6.59
N PRO A 112 -16.82 12.35 6.41
CA PRO A 112 -16.04 13.45 5.86
C PRO A 112 -14.72 13.74 6.59
N ALA A 113 -14.68 13.59 7.91
CA ALA A 113 -13.46 13.81 8.69
C ALA A 113 -12.42 12.71 8.43
N ILE A 114 -12.85 11.44 8.34
CA ILE A 114 -11.98 10.32 7.98
C ILE A 114 -11.51 10.42 6.52
N ARG A 115 -12.40 10.84 5.62
CA ARG A 115 -12.08 11.05 4.21
C ARG A 115 -11.01 12.12 4.02
N ALA A 116 -11.06 13.21 4.81
CA ALA A 116 -10.02 14.24 4.79
C ALA A 116 -8.63 13.68 5.15
N LYS A 117 -8.55 12.77 6.12
CA LYS A 117 -7.28 12.07 6.47
C LYS A 117 -6.78 11.15 5.36
N ALA A 118 -7.70 10.48 4.65
CA ALA A 118 -7.38 9.70 3.46
C ALA A 118 -6.83 10.58 2.33
N ASP A 119 -7.50 11.70 2.04
CA ASP A 119 -7.07 12.70 1.05
C ASP A 119 -5.70 13.30 1.40
N ALA A 120 -5.44 13.54 2.69
CA ALA A 120 -4.16 14.01 3.19
C ALA A 120 -3.04 13.01 2.90
N LEU A 121 -3.22 11.70 3.14
CA LEU A 121 -2.18 10.71 2.85
C LEU A 121 -1.95 10.54 1.34
N ILE A 122 -3.02 10.54 0.53
CA ILE A 122 -2.90 10.53 -0.94
C ILE A 122 -2.06 11.72 -1.40
N THR A 123 -2.35 12.90 -0.86
CA THR A 123 -1.66 14.15 -1.20
C THR A 123 -0.18 14.06 -0.83
N LEU A 124 0.11 13.69 0.42
CA LEU A 124 1.45 13.54 1.00
C LEU A 124 2.31 12.59 0.17
N THR A 125 1.78 11.41 -0.16
CA THR A 125 2.55 10.38 -0.87
C THR A 125 2.55 10.54 -2.39
N GLY A 126 1.75 11.45 -2.94
CA GLY A 126 1.69 11.65 -4.40
C GLY A 126 0.92 10.56 -5.14
N LEU A 127 -0.02 9.87 -4.50
CA LEU A 127 -0.67 8.69 -5.10
C LEU A 127 -1.64 9.04 -6.23
N ASP A 128 -2.32 10.17 -6.17
CA ASP A 128 -3.18 10.75 -7.20
C ASP A 128 -2.41 11.47 -8.31
N LYS A 129 -1.07 11.35 -8.37
CA LYS A 129 -0.32 11.90 -9.49
C LYS A 129 -0.61 11.11 -10.76
N ASP A 130 -1.30 11.71 -11.72
CA ASP A 130 -1.62 11.14 -13.02
C ASP A 130 -1.66 12.22 -14.13
N PRO A 131 -1.47 11.86 -15.42
CA PRO A 131 -1.41 12.85 -16.51
C PRO A 131 -2.71 13.63 -16.73
N GLY A 132 -3.85 13.03 -16.38
CA GLY A 132 -5.17 13.63 -16.50
C GLY A 132 -5.59 14.46 -15.29
N ASN A 133 -4.73 14.60 -14.27
CA ASN A 133 -5.09 15.33 -13.07
C ASN A 133 -5.37 16.82 -13.39
N PRO A 134 -6.51 17.37 -12.94
CA PRO A 134 -6.88 18.75 -13.22
C PRO A 134 -5.92 19.76 -12.57
N SER A 135 -5.29 19.40 -11.45
CA SER A 135 -4.25 20.22 -10.83
C SER A 135 -2.89 19.96 -11.49
N PRO A 136 -2.25 20.95 -12.13
CA PRO A 136 -0.94 20.77 -12.75
C PRO A 136 0.14 20.31 -11.76
N ALA A 137 0.06 20.74 -10.50
CA ALA A 137 0.97 20.31 -9.43
C ALA A 137 0.82 18.82 -9.06
N ARG A 138 -0.30 18.21 -9.44
CA ARG A 138 -0.57 16.78 -9.29
C ARG A 138 -0.35 16.01 -10.59
N ARG A 139 0.21 16.62 -11.64
CA ARG A 139 0.67 15.85 -12.80
C ARG A 139 2.05 15.24 -12.51
N PRO A 140 2.30 14.01 -12.95
CA PRO A 140 3.59 13.35 -12.75
C PRO A 140 4.66 14.05 -13.58
N THR A 141 5.89 14.08 -13.07
CA THR A 141 7.06 14.38 -13.90
C THR A 141 7.34 13.22 -14.85
N ASP A 142 8.20 13.42 -15.84
CA ASP A 142 8.57 12.35 -16.77
C ASP A 142 9.16 11.12 -16.06
N ALA A 143 9.85 11.33 -14.93
CA ALA A 143 10.42 10.27 -14.11
C ALA A 143 9.38 9.55 -13.23
N ASP A 144 8.27 10.19 -12.86
CA ASP A 144 7.24 9.55 -12.01
C ASP A 144 6.24 8.74 -12.84
N LYS A 145 6.61 7.48 -13.11
CA LYS A 145 5.75 6.54 -13.84
C LYS A 145 4.80 5.74 -12.94
N ARG A 146 4.58 6.12 -11.68
CA ARG A 146 3.74 5.33 -10.76
C ARG A 146 2.32 5.09 -11.28
N TRP A 147 1.70 6.11 -11.86
CA TRP A 147 0.37 5.99 -12.48
C TRP A 147 0.34 4.92 -13.58
N LEU A 148 1.34 4.92 -14.46
CA LEU A 148 1.46 3.96 -15.55
C LEU A 148 1.65 2.54 -15.00
N ARG A 149 2.48 2.38 -13.95
CA ARG A 149 2.66 1.07 -13.30
C ARG A 149 1.38 0.54 -12.66
N ARG A 150 0.52 1.42 -12.12
CA ARG A 150 -0.81 1.04 -11.61
C ARG A 150 -1.77 0.69 -12.75
N GLN A 151 -1.75 1.44 -13.85
CA GLN A 151 -2.53 1.12 -15.06
C GLN A 151 -2.16 -0.27 -15.60
N GLU A 152 -0.87 -0.57 -15.76
CA GLU A 152 -0.39 -1.88 -16.18
C GLU A 152 -0.83 -2.99 -15.22
N ALA A 153 -0.81 -2.74 -13.92
CA ALA A 153 -1.26 -3.71 -12.92
C ALA A 153 -2.78 -3.95 -13.01
N TRP A 154 -3.56 -2.90 -13.27
CA TRP A 154 -5.00 -3.02 -13.51
C TRP A 154 -5.30 -3.92 -14.71
N GLN A 155 -4.66 -3.65 -15.85
CA GLN A 155 -4.82 -4.45 -17.07
C GLN A 155 -4.38 -5.92 -16.87
N LYS A 156 -3.28 -6.14 -16.14
CA LYS A 156 -2.84 -7.49 -15.79
C LYS A 156 -3.86 -8.21 -14.90
N ALA A 157 -4.41 -7.53 -13.90
CA ALA A 157 -5.42 -8.10 -13.03
C ALA A 157 -6.73 -8.43 -13.78
N GLU A 158 -7.17 -7.58 -14.73
CA GLU A 158 -8.30 -7.88 -15.63
C GLU A 158 -8.03 -9.13 -16.48
N ARG A 159 -6.82 -9.24 -17.03
CA ARG A 159 -6.44 -10.44 -17.80
C ARG A 159 -6.40 -11.69 -16.92
N CYS A 160 -5.87 -11.60 -15.70
CA CYS A 160 -5.86 -12.72 -14.76
C CYS A 160 -7.28 -13.18 -14.43
N ARG A 161 -8.20 -12.23 -14.20
CA ARG A 161 -9.62 -12.50 -13.99
C ARG A 161 -10.24 -13.23 -15.19
N ALA A 162 -10.03 -12.74 -16.41
CA ALA A 162 -10.57 -13.38 -17.61
C ALA A 162 -10.01 -14.81 -17.82
N ILE A 163 -8.73 -15.03 -17.50
CA ILE A 163 -8.12 -16.37 -17.54
C ILE A 163 -8.80 -17.28 -16.51
N LEU A 164 -8.98 -16.81 -15.26
CA LEU A 164 -9.64 -17.59 -14.22
C LEU A 164 -11.08 -17.97 -14.60
N GLU A 165 -11.85 -17.03 -15.16
CA GLU A 165 -13.22 -17.27 -15.64
C GLU A 165 -13.26 -18.35 -16.75
N SER A 166 -12.20 -18.45 -17.57
CA SER A 166 -12.10 -19.47 -18.64
C SER A 166 -11.54 -20.82 -18.17
N GLN A 167 -10.67 -20.81 -17.16
CA GLN A 167 -9.93 -21.96 -16.69
C GLN A 167 -9.64 -21.84 -15.19
N ASP A 168 -10.63 -22.20 -14.38
CA ASP A 168 -10.51 -22.21 -12.93
C ASP A 168 -9.93 -23.53 -12.43
N THR A 169 -8.60 -23.60 -12.35
CA THR A 169 -7.88 -24.71 -11.71
C THR A 169 -6.99 -24.19 -10.58
N PRO A 170 -6.60 -25.04 -9.62
CA PRO A 170 -5.66 -24.66 -8.55
C PRO A 170 -4.37 -24.04 -9.10
N GLU A 171 -3.82 -24.57 -10.18
CA GLU A 171 -2.61 -24.07 -10.83
C GLU A 171 -2.81 -22.68 -11.43
N THR A 172 -3.96 -22.42 -12.07
CA THR A 172 -4.30 -21.07 -12.54
C THR A 172 -4.36 -20.09 -11.38
N ARG A 173 -5.05 -20.44 -10.30
CA ARG A 173 -5.15 -19.59 -9.10
C ARG A 173 -3.77 -19.28 -8.51
N GLU A 174 -2.91 -20.28 -8.40
CA GLU A 174 -1.51 -20.13 -7.93
C GLU A 174 -0.68 -19.22 -8.85
N LEU A 175 -0.78 -19.40 -10.17
CA LEU A 175 -0.08 -18.52 -11.12
C LEU A 175 -0.55 -17.07 -11.01
N ILE A 176 -1.84 -16.82 -10.80
CA ILE A 176 -2.37 -15.47 -10.59
C ILE A 176 -1.79 -14.84 -9.33
N VAL A 177 -1.61 -15.62 -8.26
CA VAL A 177 -0.96 -15.17 -7.03
C VAL A 177 0.50 -14.76 -7.28
N GLU A 178 1.25 -15.57 -8.04
CA GLU A 178 2.64 -15.22 -8.38
C GLU A 178 2.73 -13.96 -9.27
N VAL A 179 1.79 -13.79 -10.22
CA VAL A 179 1.67 -12.55 -11.01
C VAL A 179 1.40 -11.34 -10.11
N ALA A 180 0.50 -11.47 -9.13
CA ALA A 180 0.22 -10.42 -8.17
C ALA A 180 1.44 -10.09 -7.31
N LYS A 181 2.11 -11.09 -6.73
CA LYS A 181 3.33 -10.91 -5.92
C LYS A 181 4.44 -10.22 -6.70
N GLY A 182 4.67 -10.62 -7.95
CA GLY A 182 5.71 -10.01 -8.80
C GLY A 182 5.41 -8.57 -9.19
N LYS A 183 4.12 -8.19 -9.27
CA LYS A 183 3.73 -6.80 -9.59
C LYS A 183 3.59 -5.92 -8.35
N GLY A 184 3.26 -6.50 -7.20
CA GLY A 184 2.74 -5.78 -6.05
C GLY A 184 1.29 -5.36 -6.28
N MET A 185 0.94 -4.12 -5.92
CA MET A 185 -0.38 -3.51 -6.18
C MET A 185 -1.55 -4.32 -5.61
N PHE A 186 -1.35 -4.87 -4.42
CA PHE A 186 -2.33 -5.71 -3.71
C PHE A 186 -3.76 -5.17 -3.81
N SER A 187 -3.97 -3.88 -3.58
CA SER A 187 -5.31 -3.28 -3.59
C SER A 187 -6.02 -3.40 -4.94
N ILE A 188 -5.28 -3.39 -6.05
CA ILE A 188 -5.85 -3.57 -7.39
C ILE A 188 -6.34 -5.00 -7.56
N TYR A 189 -5.53 -5.99 -7.20
CA TYR A 189 -5.93 -7.40 -7.25
C TYR A 189 -7.09 -7.67 -6.29
N TRP A 190 -7.09 -7.08 -5.10
CA TRP A 190 -8.17 -7.19 -4.13
C TRP A 190 -9.53 -6.70 -4.66
N VAL A 191 -9.52 -5.60 -5.42
CA VAL A 191 -10.72 -5.07 -6.09
C VAL A 191 -11.15 -5.96 -7.25
N GLN A 192 -10.21 -6.39 -8.09
CA GLN A 192 -10.54 -7.13 -9.31
C GLN A 192 -11.08 -8.53 -9.04
N PHE A 193 -10.67 -9.15 -7.95
CA PHE A 193 -11.16 -10.46 -7.50
C PHE A 193 -12.22 -10.33 -6.41
N SER A 194 -13.01 -9.25 -6.44
CA SER A 194 -14.01 -8.98 -5.40
C SER A 194 -15.13 -10.01 -5.29
N TYR A 195 -15.35 -10.78 -6.35
CA TYR A 195 -16.33 -11.85 -6.45
C TYR A 195 -15.80 -13.22 -5.99
N ASP A 196 -14.50 -13.36 -5.73
CA ASP A 196 -13.85 -14.63 -5.42
C ASP A 196 -13.14 -14.56 -4.05
N ALA A 197 -13.83 -15.07 -3.03
CA ALA A 197 -13.32 -15.08 -1.66
C ALA A 197 -12.03 -15.92 -1.52
N ASP A 198 -11.89 -17.02 -2.26
CA ASP A 198 -10.70 -17.85 -2.21
C ASP A 198 -9.48 -17.14 -2.83
N MET A 199 -9.65 -16.43 -3.95
CA MET A 199 -8.57 -15.61 -4.50
C MET A 199 -8.17 -14.48 -3.55
N ARG A 200 -9.13 -13.81 -2.89
CA ARG A 200 -8.83 -12.81 -1.86
C ARG A 200 -8.02 -13.39 -0.70
N ARG A 201 -8.43 -14.55 -0.19
CA ARG A 201 -7.72 -15.31 0.83
C ARG A 201 -6.27 -15.58 0.42
N ARG A 202 -6.09 -16.12 -0.80
CA ARG A 202 -4.78 -16.42 -1.37
C ARG A 202 -3.90 -15.18 -1.46
N PHE A 203 -4.43 -14.03 -1.90
CA PHE A 203 -3.65 -12.79 -1.91
C PHE A 203 -3.28 -12.32 -0.50
N ARG A 204 -4.21 -12.34 0.45
CA ARG A 204 -3.94 -11.93 1.85
C ARG A 204 -2.80 -12.75 2.44
N GLU A 205 -2.81 -14.06 2.22
CA GLU A 205 -1.82 -15.00 2.76
C GLU A 205 -0.48 -14.90 2.02
N ALA A 206 -0.50 -14.70 0.71
CA ALA A 206 0.70 -14.64 -0.12
C ALA A 206 1.52 -13.35 0.05
N PHE A 207 0.86 -12.23 0.32
CA PHE A 207 1.52 -10.94 0.54
C PHE A 207 1.95 -10.84 2.00
N VAL A 208 3.21 -11.20 2.29
CA VAL A 208 3.77 -11.20 3.65
C VAL A 208 3.57 -9.87 4.37
N GLY A 209 3.20 -9.92 5.65
CA GLY A 209 2.94 -8.74 6.47
C GLY A 209 1.60 -8.07 6.21
N THR A 210 0.69 -8.64 5.42
CA THR A 210 -0.70 -8.17 5.36
C THR A 210 -1.37 -8.38 6.71
N ALA A 211 -1.98 -7.34 7.28
CA ALA A 211 -2.55 -7.39 8.62
C ALA A 211 -3.81 -8.29 8.67
N PRO A 212 -3.78 -9.49 9.30
CA PRO A 212 -4.90 -10.43 9.26
C PRO A 212 -6.16 -9.90 9.97
N GLN A 213 -6.00 -9.10 11.02
CA GLN A 213 -7.09 -8.50 11.80
C GLN A 213 -7.96 -7.52 10.99
N CYS A 214 -7.49 -7.10 9.81
CA CYS A 214 -8.24 -6.25 8.88
C CYS A 214 -9.28 -7.01 8.03
N PHE A 215 -9.39 -8.32 8.21
CA PHE A 215 -10.28 -9.19 7.45
C PHE A 215 -11.04 -10.14 8.39
N ASP A 216 -12.31 -10.42 8.08
CA ASP A 216 -13.09 -11.44 8.78
C ASP A 216 -12.78 -12.86 8.26
N HIS A 217 -13.45 -13.88 8.80
CA HIS A 217 -13.27 -15.28 8.39
C HIS A 217 -13.69 -15.59 6.94
N ALA A 218 -14.44 -14.68 6.30
CA ALA A 218 -14.87 -14.79 4.91
C ALA A 218 -14.05 -13.86 4.00
N ASP A 219 -12.94 -13.33 4.49
CA ASP A 219 -12.07 -12.37 3.80
C ASP A 219 -12.78 -11.06 3.40
N ASN A 220 -13.87 -10.69 4.10
CA ASN A 220 -14.43 -9.35 3.98
C ASN A 220 -13.58 -8.35 4.77
N ILE A 221 -13.46 -7.15 4.21
CA ILE A 221 -12.67 -6.08 4.82
C ILE A 221 -13.44 -5.51 6.02
N GLN A 222 -12.80 -5.45 7.19
CA GLN A 222 -13.37 -4.90 8.42
C GLN A 222 -12.47 -3.82 9.03
N PRO A 223 -12.97 -2.90 9.88
CA PRO A 223 -12.13 -1.91 10.53
C PRO A 223 -10.98 -2.55 11.31
N ARG A 224 -9.81 -1.91 11.33
CA ARG A 224 -8.71 -2.43 12.15
C ARG A 224 -9.01 -2.20 13.64
N PRO A 225 -8.81 -3.19 14.53
CA PRO A 225 -8.88 -2.96 15.96
C PRO A 225 -7.94 -1.84 16.40
N GLY A 226 -8.50 -0.79 17.02
CA GLY A 226 -7.76 0.41 17.46
C GLY A 226 -7.38 1.39 16.33
N GLY A 227 -7.69 1.06 15.08
CA GLY A 227 -7.52 1.95 13.94
C GLY A 227 -8.69 2.92 13.77
N GLN A 228 -8.48 3.93 12.94
CA GLN A 228 -9.47 4.95 12.59
C GLN A 228 -10.39 4.48 11.46
N VAL A 229 -9.93 3.51 10.66
CA VAL A 229 -10.65 2.87 9.57
C VAL A 229 -10.27 1.41 9.44
#